data_AF-A0A2W2BYY5-F1
#
_entry.id   AF-A0A2W2BYY5-F1
#
_cell.length_a   1.000
_cell.length_b   1.000
_cell.length_c   1.000
_cell.angle_alpha   90.00
_cell.angle_beta   90.00
_cell.angle_gamma   90.00
#
_symmetry.space_group_name_H-M   'P 1'
#
loop_
_entity.id
_entity.type
_entity.pdbx_description
1 polymer ?
#
loop_
_entity_poly.entity_id
_entity_poly.type
_entity_poly.pdbx_seq_one_letter_code
_entity_poly.pdbx_strand_id
1 'polypeptide(L)'
;FKVEFACRITDLIRGEKHWHLLDADEVSHGPYSHVIVATPAPQATALLACAPKLASTAAGVKMDPTWAVALAFDTPLETKMDGCFVQDSPLDWLARNSSKPGREHKLDTWVLHATSAWSRQNLDLSK
;
A
#
# COMPACT_ATOMS: atom_id res chain seq x y z
N PHE A 1 -16.99 11.28 -10.08
CA PHE A 1 -16.25 10.09 -10.51
C PHE A 1 -16.95 8.87 -9.91
N LYS A 2 -17.01 7.73 -10.60
CA LYS A 2 -17.55 6.48 -10.04
C LYS A 2 -16.39 5.70 -9.41
N VAL A 3 -16.57 5.20 -8.19
CA VAL A 3 -15.60 4.35 -7.49
C VAL A 3 -16.36 3.21 -6.83
N GLU A 4 -15.76 2.03 -6.83
CA GLU A 4 -16.28 0.85 -6.14
C GLU A 4 -15.22 0.39 -5.14
N PHE A 5 -15.55 0.49 -3.86
CA PHE A 5 -14.71 0.01 -2.76
C PHE A 5 -15.07 -1.44 -2.43
N ALA A 6 -14.18 -2.12 -1.71
CA ALA A 6 -14.33 -3.55 -1.38
C ALA A 6 -14.50 -4.46 -2.61
N CYS A 7 -14.10 -3.99 -3.80
CA CYS A 7 -14.13 -4.74 -5.05
C CYS A 7 -12.71 -5.14 -5.43
N ARG A 8 -12.34 -6.40 -5.18
CA ARG A 8 -11.03 -6.93 -5.54
C ARG A 8 -11.13 -7.60 -6.91
N ILE A 9 -10.55 -6.97 -7.93
CA ILE A 9 -10.44 -7.57 -9.27
C ILE A 9 -9.48 -8.76 -9.23
N THR A 10 -9.90 -9.86 -9.84
CA THR A 10 -9.08 -11.09 -10.00
C THR A 10 -8.61 -11.27 -11.43
N ASP A 11 -9.43 -10.88 -12.42
CA ASP A 11 -9.16 -11.16 -13.83
C ASP A 11 -9.48 -9.99 -14.76
N LEU A 12 -8.67 -9.85 -15.81
CA LEU A 12 -8.90 -8.93 -16.92
C LEU A 12 -9.21 -9.73 -18.20
N ILE A 13 -10.42 -9.54 -18.72
CA ILE A 13 -10.93 -10.29 -19.88
C ILE A 13 -11.08 -9.34 -21.06
N ARG A 14 -10.35 -9.59 -22.15
CA ARG A 14 -10.48 -8.81 -23.39
C ARG A 14 -11.49 -9.49 -24.32
N GLY A 15 -12.64 -8.84 -24.54
CA GLY A 15 -13.53 -9.16 -25.65
C GLY A 15 -13.06 -8.53 -26.96
N GLU A 16 -13.85 -8.64 -28.04
CA GLU A 16 -13.48 -8.13 -29.37
C GLU A 16 -13.15 -6.63 -29.37
N LYS A 17 -13.95 -5.82 -28.65
CA LYS A 17 -13.82 -4.35 -28.63
C LYS A 17 -13.54 -3.77 -27.24
N HIS A 18 -13.97 -4.46 -26.19
CA HIS A 18 -13.99 -3.94 -24.83
C HIS A 18 -13.33 -4.88 -23.83
N TRP A 19 -12.88 -4.30 -22.73
CA TRP A 19 -12.43 -5.01 -21.54
C TRP A 19 -13.59 -5.24 -20.58
N HIS A 20 -13.56 -6.38 -19.92
CA HIS A 20 -14.37 -6.72 -18.76
C HIS A 20 -13.43 -7.12 -17.62
N LEU A 21 -13.82 -6.79 -16.39
CA LEU A 21 -13.11 -7.18 -15.18
C LEU A 21 -13.97 -8.20 -14.44
N LEU A 22 -13.36 -9.21 -13.84
CA LEU A 22 -14.00 -10.11 -12.89
C LEU A 22 -13.50 -9.77 -11.50
N ASP A 23 -14.40 -9.63 -10.53
CA ASP A 23 -14.02 -9.50 -9.14
C ASP A 23 -14.05 -10.83 -8.39
N ALA A 24 -13.59 -10.79 -7.13
CA ALA A 24 -13.50 -11.96 -6.27
C ALA A 24 -14.86 -12.57 -5.89
N ASP A 25 -15.97 -11.86 -6.13
CA ASP A 25 -17.34 -12.34 -5.93
C ASP A 25 -17.96 -12.82 -7.26
N GLU A 26 -17.13 -13.01 -8.29
CA GLU A 26 -17.50 -13.44 -9.65
C GLU A 26 -18.43 -12.47 -10.40
N VAL A 27 -18.46 -11.20 -9.99
CA VAL A 27 -19.23 -10.15 -10.67
C VAL A 27 -18.42 -9.56 -11.82
N SER A 28 -19.05 -9.45 -12.99
CA SER A 28 -18.45 -8.85 -14.17
C SER A 28 -18.69 -7.34 -14.24
N HIS A 29 -17.63 -6.59 -14.50
CA HIS A 29 -17.62 -5.14 -14.60
C HIS A 29 -17.23 -4.69 -16.01
N GLY A 30 -18.00 -3.80 -16.62
CA GLY A 30 -17.74 -3.26 -17.95
C GLY A 30 -19.02 -2.92 -18.73
N PRO A 31 -18.92 -2.69 -20.05
CA PRO A 31 -17.71 -2.73 -20.87
C PRO A 31 -16.80 -1.50 -20.65
N TYR A 32 -15.49 -1.72 -20.67
CA TYR A 32 -14.48 -0.63 -20.64
C TYR A 32 -13.70 -0.57 -21.96
N SER A 33 -13.32 0.63 -22.38
CA SER A 33 -12.46 0.79 -23.58
C SER A 33 -10.99 0.43 -23.28
N HIS A 34 -10.52 0.75 -22.07
CA HIS A 34 -9.14 0.58 -21.62
C HIS A 34 -9.11 0.18 -20.14
N VAL A 35 -8.00 -0.43 -19.73
CA VAL A 35 -7.72 -0.78 -18.32
C VAL A 35 -6.32 -0.27 -17.97
N ILE A 36 -6.21 0.36 -16.80
CA ILE A 36 -4.94 0.77 -16.19
C ILE A 36 -4.78 -0.02 -14.90
N VAL A 37 -3.72 -0.83 -14.82
CA VAL A 37 -3.37 -1.55 -13.59
C VAL A 37 -2.41 -0.68 -12.78
N ALA A 38 -2.89 -0.16 -11.66
CA ALA A 38 -2.15 0.75 -10.78
C ALA A 38 -1.87 0.13 -9.39
N THR A 39 -1.63 -1.18 -9.36
CA THR A 39 -1.33 -1.94 -8.13
C THR A 39 0.18 -2.15 -7.96
N PRO A 40 0.66 -2.44 -6.74
CA PRO A 40 1.95 -3.08 -6.50
C PRO A 40 2.29 -4.18 -7.52
N ALA A 41 3.53 -4.24 -7.97
CA ALA A 41 3.94 -5.11 -9.07
C ALA A 41 3.63 -6.61 -8.83
N PRO A 42 3.86 -7.19 -7.62
CA PRO A 42 3.46 -8.57 -7.34
C PRO A 42 1.95 -8.83 -7.50
N GLN A 43 1.10 -7.84 -7.21
CA GLN A 43 -0.35 -7.93 -7.38
C GLN A 43 -0.76 -7.73 -8.85
N ALA A 44 -0.04 -6.89 -9.59
CA ALA A 44 -0.29 -6.62 -11.01
C ALA A 44 -0.05 -7.85 -11.89
N THR A 45 0.90 -8.73 -11.53
CA THR A 45 1.26 -9.92 -12.29
C THR A 45 0.05 -10.80 -12.63
N ALA A 46 -0.83 -11.06 -11.65
CA ALA A 46 -2.03 -11.87 -11.86
C ALA A 46 -3.02 -11.18 -12.82
N LEU A 47 -3.23 -9.88 -12.65
CA LEU A 47 -4.14 -9.09 -13.49
C LEU A 47 -3.65 -8.99 -14.94
N LEU A 48 -2.32 -9.04 -15.16
CA LEU A 48 -1.70 -8.90 -16.46
C LEU A 48 -1.55 -10.23 -17.22
N ALA A 49 -2.23 -11.30 -16.80
CA ALA A 49 -2.17 -12.60 -17.47
C ALA A 49 -2.50 -12.53 -18.99
N CYS A 50 -3.40 -11.63 -19.39
CA CYS A 50 -3.73 -11.37 -20.80
C CYS A 50 -2.61 -10.69 -21.60
N ALA A 51 -1.57 -10.19 -20.94
CA ALA A 51 -0.41 -9.52 -21.53
C ALA A 51 0.91 -10.11 -20.97
N PRO A 52 1.32 -11.33 -21.39
CA PRO A 52 2.39 -12.10 -20.75
C PRO A 52 3.73 -11.38 -20.63
N LYS A 53 4.08 -10.53 -21.61
CA LYS A 53 5.31 -9.72 -21.55
C LYS A 53 5.29 -8.74 -20.38
N LEU A 54 4.16 -8.05 -20.14
CA LEU A 54 3.99 -7.13 -19.02
C LEU A 54 3.94 -7.87 -17.69
N ALA A 55 3.25 -9.01 -17.64
CA ALA A 55 3.21 -9.87 -16.45
C ALA A 55 4.62 -10.33 -16.05
N SER A 56 5.44 -10.76 -17.01
CA SER A 56 6.84 -11.14 -16.76
C SER A 56 7.68 -9.98 -16.22
N THR A 57 7.54 -8.78 -16.80
CA THR A 57 8.20 -7.58 -16.28
C THR A 57 7.77 -7.26 -14.85
N ALA A 58 6.47 -7.32 -14.54
CA ALA A 58 5.96 -7.07 -13.19
C ALA A 58 6.44 -8.12 -12.17
N ALA A 59 6.49 -9.40 -12.57
CA ALA A 59 6.96 -10.49 -11.73
C ALA A 59 8.44 -10.36 -11.31
N GLY A 60 9.25 -9.68 -12.13
CA GLY A 60 10.66 -9.41 -11.81
C GLY A 60 10.89 -8.29 -10.79
N VAL A 61 9.85 -7.53 -10.42
CA VAL A 61 9.98 -6.39 -9.49
C VAL A 61 9.83 -6.86 -8.06
N LYS A 62 10.90 -6.73 -7.27
CA LYS A 62 10.87 -6.97 -5.83
C LYS A 62 10.40 -5.71 -5.10
N MET A 63 9.42 -5.88 -4.22
CA MET A 63 8.98 -4.84 -3.28
C MET A 63 9.35 -5.26 -1.87
N ASP A 64 9.88 -4.33 -1.08
CA ASP A 64 10.31 -4.59 0.28
C ASP A 64 9.19 -4.27 1.29
N PRO A 65 8.99 -5.10 2.33
CA PRO A 65 7.99 -4.84 3.35
C PRO A 65 8.47 -3.78 4.34
N THR A 66 7.51 -3.08 4.95
CA THR A 66 7.74 -2.14 6.04
C THR A 66 6.66 -2.31 7.10
N TRP A 67 7.07 -2.59 8.33
CA TRP A 67 6.21 -2.46 9.49
C TRP A 67 6.07 -0.98 9.86
N ALA A 68 4.83 -0.57 10.14
CA ALA A 68 4.50 0.76 10.62
C ALA A 68 3.69 0.66 11.91
N VAL A 69 4.01 1.51 12.87
CA VAL A 69 3.33 1.61 14.17
C VAL A 69 2.82 3.03 14.35
N ALA A 70 1.57 3.16 14.79
CA ALA A 70 0.99 4.44 15.19
C ALA A 70 0.86 4.46 16.72
N LEU A 71 1.40 5.51 17.34
CA LEU A 71 1.24 5.79 18.77
C LEU A 71 0.48 7.10 18.94
N ALA A 72 -0.40 7.16 19.93
CA ALA A 72 -1.16 8.35 20.26
C ALA A 72 -1.03 8.63 21.75
N PHE A 73 -0.70 9.87 22.10
CA PHE A 73 -0.57 10.32 23.48
C PHE A 73 -1.60 11.41 23.76
N ASP A 74 -2.30 11.30 24.90
CA ASP A 74 -3.23 12.35 25.36
C ASP A 74 -2.48 13.63 25.74
N THR A 75 -1.30 13.46 26.36
CA THR A 75 -0.39 14.56 26.67
C THR A 75 0.74 14.58 25.62
N PRO A 76 0.99 15.72 24.96
CA PRO A 76 2.09 15.83 24.01
C PRO A 76 3.44 15.47 24.61
N LEU A 77 4.25 14.72 23.86
CA LEU A 77 5.62 14.42 24.27
C LEU A 77 6.41 15.74 24.38
N GLU A 78 7.20 15.86 25.46
CA GLU A 78 8.04 17.02 25.74
C GLU A 78 9.30 17.03 24.84
N THR A 79 9.09 17.29 23.57
CA THR A 79 10.16 17.38 22.58
C THR A 79 9.84 18.41 21.52
N LYS A 80 10.89 19.03 20.96
CA LYS A 80 10.79 19.91 19.78
C LYS A 80 10.91 19.14 18.47
N MET A 81 11.18 17.83 18.54
CA MET A 81 11.30 16.97 17.37
C MET A 81 9.92 16.74 16.76
N ASP A 82 9.85 16.85 15.43
CA ASP A 82 8.65 16.50 14.65
C ASP A 82 8.91 15.35 13.67
N GLY A 83 10.16 14.92 13.52
CA GLY A 83 10.55 13.76 12.76
C GLY A 83 12.03 13.45 12.93
N CYS A 84 12.42 12.22 12.66
CA CYS A 84 13.80 11.76 12.84
C CYS A 84 14.11 10.60 11.89
N PHE A 85 15.27 10.70 11.24
CA PHE A 85 15.92 9.55 10.59
C PHE A 85 16.75 8.81 11.63
N VAL A 86 16.64 7.49 11.67
CA VAL A 86 17.26 6.66 12.70
C VAL A 86 18.18 5.64 12.03
N GLN A 87 19.36 5.45 12.60
CA GLN A 87 20.33 4.42 12.19
C GLN A 87 20.60 3.49 13.37
N ASP A 88 21.20 2.33 13.10
CA ASP A 88 21.58 1.34 14.11
C ASP A 88 20.42 0.91 15.03
N SER A 89 19.21 0.83 14.46
CA SER A 89 17.94 0.55 15.16
C SER A 89 16.99 -0.27 14.28
N PRO A 90 16.01 -0.99 14.85
CA PRO A 90 14.86 -1.48 14.11
C PRO A 90 14.09 -0.39 13.37
N LEU A 91 14.14 0.85 13.85
CA LEU A 91 13.51 2.01 13.23
C LEU A 91 14.41 2.64 12.16
N ASP A 92 13.79 3.07 11.07
CA ASP A 92 14.41 3.86 9.99
C ASP A 92 13.96 5.32 10.07
N TRP A 93 12.69 5.53 10.39
CA TRP A 93 12.05 6.85 10.38
C TRP A 93 10.94 6.95 11.41
N LEU A 94 10.75 8.14 11.96
CA LEU A 94 9.55 8.49 12.70
C LEU A 94 9.12 9.92 12.42
N ALA A 95 7.82 10.17 12.52
CA ALA A 95 7.22 11.49 12.33
C ALA A 95 6.13 11.73 13.37
N ARG A 96 6.13 12.93 13.93
CA ARG A 96 4.98 13.49 14.64
C ARG A 96 3.91 13.81 13.61
N ASN A 97 2.87 12.98 13.55
CA ASN A 97 1.80 13.15 12.59
C ASN A 97 0.96 14.40 12.89
N SER A 98 0.82 14.77 14.16
CA SER A 98 0.12 15.99 14.59
C SER A 98 0.80 17.28 14.13
N SER A 99 2.09 17.30 13.76
CA SER A 99 2.77 18.53 13.28
C SER A 99 2.51 18.85 11.80
N LYS A 100 1.92 17.92 11.04
CA LYS A 100 1.67 18.11 9.61
C LYS A 100 0.54 19.11 9.38
N PRO A 101 0.61 19.98 8.33
CA PRO A 101 -0.44 20.94 8.03
C PRO A 101 -1.82 20.29 7.87
N GLY A 102 -2.84 20.91 8.47
CA GLY A 102 -4.23 20.45 8.38
C GLY A 102 -4.58 19.24 9.25
N ARG A 103 -3.69 18.82 10.17
CA ARG A 103 -3.98 17.75 11.13
C ARG A 103 -4.63 18.29 12.39
N GLU A 104 -5.46 17.44 13.00
CA GLU A 104 -6.01 17.70 14.32
C GLU A 104 -4.92 17.53 15.39
N HIS A 105 -4.92 18.42 16.38
CA HIS A 105 -3.94 18.44 17.47
C HIS A 105 -4.50 17.91 18.80
N LYS A 106 -5.64 17.19 18.77
CA LYS A 106 -6.28 16.67 19.99
C LYS A 106 -5.44 15.61 20.69
N LEU A 107 -4.81 14.72 19.92
CA LEU A 107 -3.87 13.72 20.40
C LEU A 107 -2.51 13.98 19.74
N ASP A 108 -1.45 13.77 20.51
CA ASP A 108 -0.12 13.78 19.96
C ASP A 108 0.18 12.44 19.29
N THR A 109 0.00 12.40 17.97
CA THR A 109 0.13 11.16 17.19
C THR A 109 1.48 11.07 16.52
N TRP A 110 2.09 9.88 16.60
CA TRP A 110 3.39 9.57 16.01
C TRP A 110 3.28 8.33 15.13
N VAL A 111 3.93 8.37 13.97
CA VAL A 111 4.07 7.22 13.08
C VAL A 111 5.53 6.83 13.03
N LEU A 112 5.80 5.56 13.31
CA LEU A 112 7.13 4.96 13.33
C LEU A 112 7.21 3.92 12.21
N HIS A 113 8.24 4.00 11.39
CA HIS A 113 8.54 3.03 10.33
C HIS A 113 9.79 2.24 10.70
N ALA A 114 9.67 0.92 10.65
CA ALA A 114 10.80 0.03 10.79
C ALA A 114 11.62 -0.03 9.50
N THR A 115 12.90 -0.41 9.62
CA THR A 115 13.73 -0.74 8.45
C THR A 115 13.12 -1.92 7.68
N SER A 116 13.36 -2.00 6.37
CA SER A 116 12.92 -3.15 5.57
C SER A 116 13.63 -4.45 5.97
N ALA A 117 14.86 -4.37 6.49
CA ALA A 117 15.59 -5.52 7.00
C ALA A 117 14.91 -6.11 8.24
N TRP A 118 14.62 -5.28 9.25
CA TRP A 118 13.89 -5.71 10.43
C TRP A 118 12.49 -6.20 10.07
N SER A 119 11.80 -5.50 9.17
CA SER A 119 10.45 -5.86 8.74
C SER A 119 10.39 -7.22 8.03
N ARG A 120 11.40 -7.57 7.23
CA ARG A 120 11.53 -8.90 6.62
C ARG A 120 11.73 -10.01 7.64
N GLN A 121 12.55 -9.77 8.66
CA GLN A 121 12.81 -10.75 9.73
C GLN A 121 11.61 -10.98 10.65
N ASN A 122 10.71 -10.00 10.73
CA ASN A 122 9.58 -9.96 11.64
C ASN A 122 8.23 -9.90 10.91
N LEU A 123 8.18 -10.36 9.65
CA LEU A 123 7.02 -10.19 8.79
C LEU A 123 5.76 -10.86 9.37
N ASP A 124 5.94 -12.02 10.00
CA ASP A 124 4.86 -12.86 10.51
C ASP A 124 4.61 -12.67 12.02
N LEU A 125 5.13 -11.60 12.63
CA LEU A 125 4.76 -11.25 14.00
C LEU A 125 3.26 -10.95 14.06
N SER A 126 2.62 -11.42 15.15
CA SER A 126 1.23 -11.07 15.42
C SER A 126 1.08 -9.57 15.64
N LYS A 127 0.01 -9.00 15.08
CA LYS A 127 -0.38 -7.60 15.27
C LYS A 127 -1.12 -7.42 16.59
#